data_AF-A0A960QLD9-F1
#
_entry.id   AF-A0A960QLD9-F1
#
_cell.length_a   1.000
_cell.length_b   1.000
_cell.length_c   1.000
_cell.angle_alpha   90.00
_cell.angle_beta   90.00
_cell.angle_gamma   90.00
#
_symmetry.space_group_name_H-M   'P 1'
#
loop_
_entity.id
_entity.type
_entity.pdbx_description
1 polymer ?
#
loop_
_entity_poly.entity_id
_entity_poly.type
_entity_poly.pdbx_seq_one_letter_code
_entity_poly.pdbx_strand_id
1 'polypeptide(L)'
;MNDTRFQTPFPLTSGLRLPENDPANADGAPEVSIVVPFYNEADCIEFVLQEIRDCQPHAELIAIDDGSRDETWEKMCAIEGVTPLRLTENRGQSAAVYAGLRAARGAICVLLDGDGQNDPADIEKLVSAVRSGDCDVACGRRAQRKDTWSKRTASRVANRV
;
A
#
# COMPACT_ATOMS: atom_id res chain seq x y z
N MET A 1 -23.03 -29.13 4.05
CA MET A 1 -23.24 -28.24 2.89
C MET A 1 -24.29 -27.22 3.28
N ASN A 2 -23.87 -26.05 3.75
CA ASN A 2 -24.78 -24.92 3.99
C ASN A 2 -24.19 -23.70 3.29
N ASP A 3 -24.88 -23.29 2.25
CA ASP A 3 -24.58 -22.17 1.36
C ASP A 3 -25.03 -20.86 2.02
N THR A 4 -24.24 -20.34 2.95
CA THR A 4 -24.41 -18.97 3.48
C THR A 4 -23.70 -17.98 2.57
N ARG A 5 -24.32 -17.70 1.42
CA ARG A 5 -23.96 -16.53 0.60
C ARG A 5 -24.32 -15.26 1.38
N PHE A 6 -23.30 -14.48 1.72
CA PHE A 6 -23.45 -13.12 2.22
C PHE A 6 -24.22 -12.29 1.16
N GLN A 7 -25.45 -11.88 1.47
CA GLN A 7 -26.14 -10.86 0.70
C GLN A 7 -25.62 -9.49 1.14
N THR A 8 -24.89 -8.80 0.27
CA THR A 8 -24.46 -7.42 0.51
C THR A 8 -25.67 -6.48 0.34
N PRO A 9 -25.90 -5.53 1.26
CA PRO A 9 -26.98 -4.54 1.14
C PRO A 9 -26.67 -3.44 0.10
N PHE A 10 -25.49 -3.45 -0.50
CA PHE A 10 -25.11 -2.59 -1.60
C PHE A 10 -25.30 -3.35 -2.92
N PRO A 11 -25.95 -2.74 -3.94
CA PRO A 11 -26.05 -3.35 -5.26
C PRO A 11 -24.64 -3.58 -5.80
N LEU A 12 -24.31 -4.83 -6.12
CA LEU A 12 -23.09 -5.16 -6.86
C LEU A 12 -23.07 -4.31 -8.13
N THR A 13 -21.95 -3.64 -8.33
CA THR A 13 -21.56 -2.63 -9.33
C THR A 13 -21.81 -3.07 -10.78
N SER A 14 -23.06 -3.33 -11.13
CA SER A 14 -23.51 -3.49 -12.52
C SER A 14 -23.72 -2.13 -13.21
N GLY A 15 -23.37 -1.02 -12.55
CA GLY A 15 -23.64 0.34 -13.02
C GLY A 15 -22.54 1.38 -12.73
N LEU A 16 -21.35 1.00 -12.27
CA LEU A 16 -20.24 1.95 -12.18
C LEU A 16 -19.62 2.09 -13.58
N ARG A 17 -20.16 3.01 -14.39
CA ARG A 17 -19.45 3.48 -15.59
C ARG A 17 -18.41 4.49 -15.13
N LEU A 18 -17.14 4.08 -15.12
CA LEU A 18 -16.05 5.05 -15.16
C LEU A 18 -16.24 5.91 -16.42
N PRO A 19 -16.06 7.24 -16.36
CA PRO A 19 -16.12 8.07 -17.56
C PRO A 19 -15.14 7.54 -18.61
N GLU A 20 -15.54 7.47 -19.88
CA GLU A 20 -14.68 7.02 -21.00
C GLU A 20 -13.39 7.85 -21.11
N ASN A 21 -13.38 9.04 -20.52
CA ASN A 21 -12.22 9.88 -20.28
C ASN A 21 -12.05 10.14 -18.77
N ASP A 22 -11.50 9.17 -18.06
CA ASP A 22 -11.01 9.38 -16.70
C ASP A 22 -9.76 10.29 -16.77
N PRO A 23 -9.68 11.42 -16.04
CA PRO A 23 -8.46 12.23 -15.98
C PRO A 23 -7.23 11.48 -15.48
N ALA A 24 -7.38 10.28 -14.88
CA ALA A 24 -6.28 9.35 -14.62
C ALA A 24 -5.59 8.82 -15.90
N ASN A 25 -6.18 9.04 -17.08
CA ASN A 25 -5.61 8.71 -18.39
C ASN A 25 -4.97 9.93 -19.10
N ALA A 26 -4.76 11.05 -18.41
CA ALA A 26 -3.98 12.16 -18.94
C ALA A 26 -2.50 11.74 -19.06
N ASP A 27 -1.88 11.96 -20.22
CA ASP A 27 -0.48 11.61 -20.54
C ASP A 27 0.46 11.92 -19.36
N GLY A 28 0.92 10.87 -18.66
CA GLY A 28 1.89 10.95 -17.56
C GLY A 28 1.38 10.56 -16.17
N ALA A 29 0.10 10.23 -15.99
CA ALA A 29 -0.38 9.65 -14.72
C ALA A 29 0.14 8.21 -14.52
N PRO A 30 0.53 7.82 -13.29
CA PRO A 30 0.97 6.46 -13.00
C PRO A 30 -0.21 5.48 -13.18
N GLU A 31 0.04 4.25 -13.62
CA GLU A 31 -1.02 3.23 -13.67
C GLU A 31 -1.41 2.76 -12.26
N VAL A 32 -0.40 2.61 -11.39
CA VAL A 32 -0.53 2.04 -10.05
C VAL A 32 -0.07 3.07 -9.01
N SER A 33 -0.87 3.27 -7.97
CA SER A 33 -0.47 3.98 -6.74
C SER A 33 -0.43 3.01 -5.57
N ILE A 34 0.72 2.92 -4.90
CA ILE A 34 0.93 2.11 -3.71
C ILE A 34 0.87 3.04 -2.49
N VAL A 35 -0.03 2.73 -1.56
CA VAL A 35 -0.31 3.52 -0.36
C VAL A 35 0.16 2.75 0.87
N VAL A 36 1.11 3.33 1.62
CA VAL A 36 1.76 2.68 2.76
C VAL A 36 1.71 3.58 4.00
N PRO A 37 0.93 3.23 5.03
CA PRO A 37 0.91 3.96 6.29
C PRO A 37 2.04 3.51 7.23
N PHE A 38 2.59 4.46 7.99
CA PHE A 38 3.62 4.27 9.02
C PHE A 38 3.26 5.02 10.30
N TYR A 39 3.65 4.45 11.45
CA TYR A 39 3.59 5.12 12.74
C TYR A 39 4.68 4.60 13.67
N ASN A 40 5.66 5.44 13.99
CA ASN A 40 6.85 5.12 14.78
C ASN A 40 7.64 3.91 14.23
N GLU A 41 8.03 4.00 12.96
CA GLU A 41 8.71 2.94 12.19
C GLU A 41 10.09 3.41 11.65
N ALA A 42 10.75 4.33 12.36
CA ALA A 42 12.01 4.93 11.91
C ALA A 42 13.12 3.90 11.61
N ASP A 43 13.09 2.73 12.24
CA ASP A 43 14.10 1.69 12.06
C ASP A 43 13.91 0.84 10.80
N CYS A 44 12.70 0.77 10.25
CA CYS A 44 12.38 -0.12 9.12
C CYS A 44 11.95 0.62 7.86
N ILE A 45 11.55 1.89 7.97
CA ILE A 45 10.95 2.66 6.86
C ILE A 45 11.80 2.72 5.60
N GLU A 46 13.12 2.94 5.73
CA GLU A 46 14.03 2.97 4.58
C GLU A 46 14.07 1.64 3.84
N PHE A 47 14.17 0.53 4.59
CA PHE A 47 14.20 -0.81 4.00
C PHE A 47 12.90 -1.11 3.25
N VAL A 48 11.76 -0.87 3.89
CA VAL A 48 10.44 -1.17 3.31
C VAL A 48 10.18 -0.35 2.06
N LEU A 49 10.43 0.96 2.11
CA LEU A 49 10.16 1.83 0.95
C LEU A 49 11.12 1.55 -0.21
N GLN A 50 12.39 1.22 0.07
CA GLN A 50 13.34 0.85 -0.99
C GLN A 50 12.97 -0.49 -1.63
N GLU A 51 12.59 -1.50 -0.83
CA GLU A 51 12.15 -2.80 -1.34
C GLU A 51 10.93 -2.65 -2.27
N ILE A 52 9.94 -1.83 -1.89
CA ILE A 52 8.77 -1.55 -2.73
C ILE A 52 9.20 -0.89 -4.04
N ARG A 53 10.08 0.11 -4.00
CA ARG A 53 10.56 0.80 -5.21
C ARG A 53 11.31 -0.12 -6.16
N ASP A 54 12.13 -1.02 -5.62
CA ASP A 54 12.91 -1.96 -6.43
C ASP A 54 11.98 -2.96 -7.13
N CYS A 55 10.92 -3.42 -6.46
CA CYS A 55 9.93 -4.31 -7.04
C CYS A 55 8.92 -3.62 -7.97
N GLN A 56 8.60 -2.35 -7.71
CA GLN A 56 7.54 -1.58 -8.38
C GLN A 56 8.05 -0.21 -8.87
N PRO A 57 9.07 -0.17 -9.75
CA PRO A 57 9.81 1.06 -10.09
C PRO A 57 8.99 2.09 -10.89
N HIS A 58 7.86 1.68 -11.47
CA HIS A 58 6.97 2.54 -12.24
C HIS A 58 5.70 2.95 -11.49
N ALA A 59 5.50 2.41 -10.28
CA ALA A 59 4.36 2.76 -9.45
C ALA A 59 4.61 4.09 -8.74
N GLU A 60 3.54 4.86 -8.54
CA GLU A 60 3.57 5.95 -7.58
C GLU A 60 3.58 5.37 -6.17
N LEU A 61 4.56 5.76 -5.35
CA LEU A 61 4.66 5.33 -3.97
C LEU A 61 4.30 6.47 -3.03
N ILE A 62 3.18 6.33 -2.32
CA ILE A 62 2.69 7.30 -1.33
C ILE A 62 2.90 6.70 0.05
N ALA A 63 3.77 7.34 0.84
CA ALA A 63 4.04 6.96 2.21
C ALA A 63 3.38 7.97 3.16
N ILE A 64 2.67 7.48 4.17
CA ILE A 64 1.90 8.33 5.10
C ILE A 64 2.43 8.14 6.51
N ASP A 65 2.96 9.22 7.08
CA ASP A 65 3.27 9.32 8.50
C ASP A 65 2.00 9.66 9.28
N ASP A 66 1.48 8.72 10.08
CA ASP A 66 0.32 8.91 10.96
C ASP A 66 0.69 9.63 12.26
N GLY A 67 1.38 10.77 12.12
CA GLY A 67 1.79 11.62 13.24
C GLY A 67 2.81 10.96 14.18
N SER A 68 3.87 10.36 13.62
CA SER A 68 4.94 9.75 14.41
C SER A 68 5.66 10.77 15.30
N ARG A 69 6.23 10.26 16.39
CA ARG A 69 7.00 11.02 17.40
C ARG A 69 8.49 10.72 17.39
N ASP A 70 8.91 9.77 16.56
CA ASP A 70 10.30 9.44 16.28
C ASP A 70 10.74 10.05 14.94
N GLU A 71 11.87 9.57 14.40
CA GLU A 71 12.47 10.07 13.15
C GLU A 71 11.81 9.53 11.88
N THR A 72 10.63 8.90 11.98
CA THR A 72 9.94 8.27 10.82
C THR A 72 9.70 9.28 9.70
N TRP A 73 9.22 10.48 10.04
CA TRP A 73 8.91 11.52 9.06
C TRP A 73 10.17 12.02 8.35
N GLU A 74 11.21 12.33 9.12
CA GLU A 74 12.48 12.85 8.61
C GLU A 74 13.12 11.84 7.64
N LYS A 75 13.14 10.56 8.01
CA LYS A 75 13.66 9.49 7.15
C LYS A 75 12.80 9.28 5.92
N MET A 76 11.47 9.32 6.05
CA MET A 76 10.54 9.22 4.91
C MET A 76 10.80 10.30 3.85
N CYS A 77 10.97 11.56 4.28
CA CYS A 77 11.21 12.69 3.38
C CYS A 77 12.56 12.61 2.66
N ALA A 78 13.53 11.87 3.20
CA ALA A 78 14.85 11.73 2.60
C ALA A 78 14.89 10.72 1.44
N ILE A 79 13.84 9.92 1.24
CA ILE A 79 13.79 8.87 0.23
C ILE A 79 13.26 9.44 -1.08
N GLU A 80 14.10 9.45 -2.11
CA GLU A 80 13.72 9.97 -3.43
C GLU A 80 12.59 9.17 -4.07
N GLY A 81 11.72 9.84 -4.83
CA GLY A 81 10.57 9.27 -5.54
C GLY A 81 9.53 8.56 -4.66
N VAL A 82 9.57 8.80 -3.36
CA VAL A 82 8.42 8.61 -2.46
C VAL A 82 7.65 9.93 -2.41
N THR A 83 6.32 9.86 -2.37
CA THR A 83 5.45 11.00 -2.07
C THR A 83 5.08 10.93 -0.58
N PRO A 84 5.76 11.68 0.30
CA PRO A 84 5.49 11.65 1.73
C PRO A 84 4.26 12.51 2.07
N LEU A 85 3.39 11.99 2.92
CA LEU A 85 2.26 12.72 3.54
C LEU A 85 2.35 12.58 5.05
N ARG A 86 1.96 13.63 5.79
CA ARG A 86 1.94 13.59 7.26
C ARG A 86 0.59 14.01 7.80
N LEU A 87 0.06 13.21 8.72
CA LEU A 87 -1.06 13.60 9.57
C LEU A 87 -0.52 14.36 10.80
N THR A 88 -1.27 15.37 11.25
CA THR A 88 -0.83 16.24 12.36
C THR A 88 -0.68 15.50 13.69
N GLU A 89 -1.39 14.39 13.85
CA GLU A 89 -1.33 13.49 14.99
C GLU A 89 -1.83 12.11 14.56
N ASN A 90 -1.59 11.09 15.39
CA ASN A 90 -2.07 9.74 15.12
C ASN A 90 -3.61 9.70 15.10
N ARG A 91 -4.15 9.31 13.94
CA ARG A 91 -5.58 9.12 13.67
C ARG A 91 -5.91 7.66 13.33
N GLY A 92 -4.92 6.77 13.36
CA GLY A 92 -5.04 5.36 13.07
C GLY A 92 -4.89 5.03 11.60
N GLN A 93 -4.59 3.75 11.33
CA GLN A 93 -4.26 3.24 10.00
C GLN A 93 -5.31 3.60 8.94
N SER A 94 -6.61 3.50 9.24
CA SER A 94 -7.67 3.82 8.28
C SER A 94 -7.66 5.29 7.84
N ALA A 95 -7.32 6.21 8.75
CA ALA A 95 -7.22 7.63 8.42
C ALA A 95 -5.99 7.91 7.55
N ALA A 96 -4.86 7.27 7.85
CA ALA A 96 -3.64 7.36 7.04
C ALA A 96 -3.85 6.80 5.63
N VAL A 97 -4.45 5.61 5.53
CA VAL A 97 -4.82 4.99 4.24
C VAL A 97 -5.79 5.89 3.46
N TYR A 98 -6.81 6.44 4.12
CA TYR A 98 -7.75 7.35 3.46
C TYR A 98 -7.06 8.60 2.91
N ALA A 99 -6.14 9.19 3.67
CA ALA A 99 -5.34 10.33 3.20
C ALA A 99 -4.48 9.97 1.98
N GLY A 100 -3.85 8.79 2.00
CA GLY A 100 -3.07 8.28 0.86
C GLY A 100 -3.93 8.04 -0.38
N LEU A 101 -5.09 7.39 -0.23
CA LEU A 101 -6.05 7.17 -1.33
C LEU A 101 -6.55 8.47 -1.93
N ARG A 102 -6.71 9.53 -1.13
CA ARG A 102 -7.11 10.86 -1.61
C ARG A 102 -6.02 11.56 -2.42
N ALA A 103 -4.76 11.19 -2.23
CA ALA A 103 -3.62 11.73 -2.95
C ALA A 103 -3.21 10.88 -4.18
N ALA A 104 -3.63 9.61 -4.21
CA ALA A 104 -3.35 8.68 -5.29
C ALA A 104 -3.88 9.19 -6.64
N ARG A 105 -3.04 9.10 -7.67
CA ARG A 105 -3.41 9.44 -9.06
C ARG A 105 -3.58 8.22 -9.96
N GLY A 106 -3.16 7.05 -9.49
CA GLY A 106 -3.19 5.81 -10.26
C GLY A 106 -4.58 5.25 -10.44
N ALA A 107 -4.81 4.64 -11.59
CA ALA A 107 -6.05 3.93 -11.90
C ALA A 107 -6.26 2.71 -10.97
N ILE A 108 -5.16 2.09 -10.53
CA ILE A 108 -5.18 0.98 -9.57
C ILE A 108 -4.50 1.43 -8.28
N CYS A 109 -5.23 1.36 -7.16
CA CYS A 109 -4.70 1.63 -5.83
C CYS A 109 -4.35 0.32 -5.10
N VAL A 110 -3.12 0.22 -4.61
CA VAL A 110 -2.63 -0.90 -3.79
C VAL A 110 -2.42 -0.42 -2.38
N LEU A 111 -3.04 -1.10 -1.41
CA LEU A 111 -2.85 -0.84 0.01
C LEU A 111 -1.86 -1.87 0.57
N LEU A 112 -0.75 -1.39 1.15
CA LEU A 112 0.28 -2.26 1.73
C LEU A 112 0.61 -1.80 3.15
N ASP A 113 0.76 -2.74 4.09
CA ASP A 113 1.21 -2.41 5.45
C ASP A 113 2.72 -2.11 5.47
N GLY A 114 3.12 -1.09 6.23
CA GLY A 114 4.51 -0.66 6.39
C GLY A 114 5.39 -1.55 7.27
N ASP A 115 4.90 -2.69 7.76
CA ASP A 115 5.65 -3.61 8.64
C ASP A 115 6.62 -4.55 7.88
N GLY A 116 6.61 -4.45 6.54
CA GLY A 116 7.37 -5.27 5.58
C GLY A 116 6.91 -6.73 5.47
N GLN A 117 5.81 -7.15 6.12
CA GLN A 117 5.36 -8.58 6.18
C GLN A 117 4.82 -9.07 4.84
N ASN A 118 4.51 -8.12 3.97
CA ASN A 118 4.00 -8.35 2.64
C ASN A 118 5.17 -8.23 1.66
N ASP A 119 5.37 -9.26 0.83
CA ASP A 119 6.36 -9.25 -0.24
C ASP A 119 5.87 -8.32 -1.37
N PRO A 120 6.56 -7.21 -1.69
CA PRO A 120 6.12 -6.31 -2.75
C PRO A 120 6.07 -6.96 -4.15
N ALA A 121 6.73 -8.11 -4.35
CA ALA A 121 6.63 -8.86 -5.59
C ALA A 121 5.21 -9.46 -5.81
N ASP A 122 4.45 -9.70 -4.74
CA ASP A 122 3.07 -10.19 -4.83
C ASP A 122 2.11 -9.13 -5.40
N ILE A 123 2.50 -7.85 -5.39
CA ILE A 123 1.67 -6.74 -5.90
C ILE A 123 1.34 -6.94 -7.38
N GLU A 124 2.31 -7.33 -8.21
CA GLU A 124 2.09 -7.49 -9.66
C GLU A 124 1.02 -8.53 -9.97
N LYS A 125 0.94 -9.61 -9.17
CA LYS A 125 -0.08 -10.63 -9.33
C LYS A 125 -1.49 -10.10 -9.05
N LEU A 126 -1.62 -9.25 -8.02
CA LEU A 126 -2.90 -8.63 -7.66
C LEU A 126 -3.30 -7.57 -8.69
N VAL A 127 -2.35 -6.72 -9.09
CA VAL A 127 -2.54 -5.70 -10.12
C VAL A 127 -2.96 -6.34 -11.44
N SER A 128 -2.29 -7.41 -11.87
CA SER A 128 -2.63 -8.13 -13.10
C SER A 128 -4.06 -8.68 -13.12
N ALA A 129 -4.58 -9.15 -11.97
CA ALA A 129 -5.96 -9.65 -11.87
C ALA A 129 -7.02 -8.53 -11.95
N VAL A 130 -6.70 -7.33 -11.45
CA VAL A 130 -7.56 -6.15 -11.60
C VAL A 130 -7.46 -5.60 -13.03
N ARG A 131 -6.23 -5.53 -13.57
CA ARG A 131 -5.93 -5.05 -14.93
C ARG A 131 -6.61 -5.88 -16.02
N SER A 132 -6.77 -7.19 -15.83
CA SER A 132 -7.51 -8.05 -16.79
C SER A 132 -9.01 -7.75 -16.84
N GLY A 133 -9.55 -7.02 -15.86
CA GLY A 133 -10.98 -6.78 -15.71
C GLY A 133 -11.76 -7.97 -15.15
N ASP A 134 -11.06 -8.99 -14.62
CA ASP A 134 -11.71 -10.16 -14.00
C ASP A 134 -12.33 -9.81 -12.64
N CYS A 135 -11.80 -8.78 -11.96
CA CYS A 135 -12.35 -8.27 -10.71
C CYS A 135 -12.06 -6.78 -10.48
N ASP A 136 -12.94 -6.12 -9.71
CA ASP A 136 -12.73 -4.73 -9.26
C ASP A 136 -11.77 -4.65 -8.06
N VAL A 137 -11.65 -5.74 -7.29
CA VAL A 137 -10.85 -5.81 -6.06
C VAL A 137 -10.16 -7.16 -5.96
N ALA A 138 -8.84 -7.14 -5.77
CA ALA A 138 -8.03 -8.30 -5.46
C ALA A 138 -7.46 -8.20 -4.04
N CYS A 139 -7.56 -9.29 -3.26
CA CYS A 139 -7.02 -9.34 -1.90
C CYS A 139 -5.93 -10.39 -1.78
N GLY A 140 -4.75 -9.99 -1.32
CA GLY A 140 -3.68 -10.91 -0.94
C GLY A 140 -4.11 -11.76 0.27
N ARG A 141 -4.01 -13.09 0.14
CA ARG A 141 -4.21 -14.02 1.26
C ARG A 141 -2.90 -14.69 1.61
N ARG A 142 -2.45 -14.52 2.85
CA ARG A 142 -1.32 -15.28 3.42
C ARG A 142 -1.74 -16.74 3.59
N ALA A 143 -1.37 -17.60 2.64
CA ALA A 143 -1.81 -19.01 2.59
C ALA A 143 -1.15 -19.90 3.64
N GLN A 144 0.10 -19.59 4.01
CA GLN A 144 0.79 -20.19 5.14
C GLN A 144 1.44 -19.05 5.93
N ARG A 145 1.14 -18.99 7.23
CA ARG A 145 2.05 -18.38 8.18
C ARG A 145 3.27 -19.31 8.20
N LYS A 146 4.17 -19.15 7.22
CA LYS A 146 5.52 -19.60 7.47
C LYS A 146 5.97 -18.69 8.59
N ASP A 147 6.07 -19.23 9.80
CA ASP A 147 6.96 -18.69 10.83
C ASP A 147 8.42 -18.82 10.33
N THR A 148 8.68 -18.37 9.11
CA THR A 148 10.01 -18.00 8.68
C THR A 148 10.32 -16.79 9.55
N TRP A 149 10.98 -17.05 10.66
CA TRP A 149 12.30 -16.55 11.04
C TRP A 149 12.99 -15.47 10.17
N SER A 150 12.52 -15.15 8.97
CA SER A 150 13.03 -14.18 8.00
C SER A 150 12.57 -12.75 8.26
N LYS A 151 11.83 -12.53 9.35
CA LYS A 151 11.59 -11.21 9.96
C LYS A 151 12.19 -11.03 11.35
N ARG A 152 13.15 -11.87 11.68
CA ARG A 152 14.10 -11.57 12.77
C ARG A 152 15.16 -10.53 12.37
N THR A 153 15.04 -9.88 11.22
CA THR A 153 15.95 -8.82 10.76
C THR A 153 15.66 -7.46 11.41
N ALA A 154 14.40 -7.16 11.79
CA ALA A 154 14.13 -6.12 12.80
C ALA A 154 14.83 -6.47 14.15
N SER A 155 15.06 -7.76 14.42
CA SER A 155 15.80 -8.24 15.59
C SER A 155 17.33 -8.28 15.44
N ARG A 156 17.91 -7.97 14.26
CA ARG A 156 19.38 -8.01 14.05
C ARG A 156 20.01 -6.65 13.76
N VAL A 157 19.23 -5.64 13.36
CA VAL A 157 19.71 -4.24 13.36
C VAL A 157 19.69 -3.66 14.79
N ALA A 158 18.72 -4.09 15.62
CA ALA A 158 18.70 -3.83 17.06
C ALA A 158 19.83 -4.52 17.88
N ASN A 159 20.71 -5.29 17.24
CA ASN A 159 21.79 -6.05 17.90
C ASN A 159 23.21 -5.66 17.41
N ARG A 160 23.34 -4.48 16.78
CA ARG A 160 24.64 -3.86 16.48
C ARG A 160 24.74 -2.48 17.11
N VAL A 161 24.53 -2.44 18.43
CA VAL A 161 25.05 -1.41 19.34
C VAL A 161 26.05 -2.08 20.26
#